data_AF-A0A7V6GW70-F1
#
_entry.id   AF-A0A7V6GW70-F1
#
_cell.length_a   1.000
_cell.length_b   1.000
_cell.length_c   1.000
_cell.angle_alpha   90.00
_cell.angle_beta   90.00
_cell.angle_gamma   90.00
#
_symmetry.space_group_name_H-M   'P 1'
#
loop_
_entity.id
_entity.type
_entity.pdbx_description
1 polymer ?
#
loop_
_entity_poly.entity_id
_entity_poly.type
_entity_poly.pdbx_seq_one_letter_code
_entity_poly.pdbx_strand_id
1 'polypeptide(L)'
;MNNMTLKNVQRFDMVKEIRVIRWYLRLLTWIISFPAVWFQGTKIRKQGVKGIKGAYLMLCNHNAFFDFMVATAAIFPRRANYVVAIDGYIKREWLLRSVGCICKRKFTNDPILIRHLIRIAKKGEIIALYPEARYSLCGTNAVLPQSLAKLVKHLNIPVVTLITKGHHINSPFWNLEKRGNRTEADLKLIISKDEISKMSVEEIDELINKEFIYDDFKWQYDNKVRVKYKKRAEGLHKVLYQCPNCNTEYMMGSEGAEIFCKQCNKRWYMTEYGRLEAKEGNTEFAHIPDWYEWERAQVRKQIDDGTYYFDKQVRIDSLPNAR
;
A
#
# COMPACT_ATOMS: atom_id res chain seq x y z
N MET A 1 -23.87 -23.40 15.21
CA MET A 1 -23.11 -22.60 16.20
C MET A 1 -22.13 -23.54 16.89
N ASN A 2 -20.86 -23.57 16.46
CA ASN A 2 -19.85 -24.37 17.16
C ASN A 2 -19.32 -23.55 18.34
N ASN A 3 -19.53 -24.07 19.56
CA ASN A 3 -18.94 -23.61 20.80
C ASN A 3 -17.41 -23.80 20.75
N MET A 4 -16.69 -22.96 19.99
CA MET A 4 -15.26 -22.77 20.20
C MET A 4 -15.07 -21.86 21.40
N THR A 5 -15.05 -22.45 22.60
CA THR A 5 -14.51 -21.77 23.77
C THR A 5 -13.08 -21.32 23.46
N LEU A 6 -12.77 -20.03 23.69
CA LEU A 6 -11.49 -19.36 23.41
C LEU A 6 -10.20 -20.11 23.82
N LYS A 7 -10.32 -21.12 24.70
CA LYS A 7 -9.24 -22.00 25.15
C LYS A 7 -8.76 -23.03 24.10
N ASN A 8 -9.63 -23.47 23.18
CA ASN A 8 -9.30 -24.55 22.24
C ASN A 8 -8.91 -24.08 20.84
N VAL A 9 -8.69 -22.77 20.65
CA VAL A 9 -8.41 -22.23 19.32
C VAL A 9 -6.90 -22.19 19.06
N GLN A 10 -6.46 -22.89 18.01
CA GLN A 10 -5.04 -22.95 17.64
C GLN A 10 -4.56 -21.61 17.12
N ARG A 11 -3.82 -20.85 17.93
CA ARG A 11 -3.31 -19.52 17.56
C ARG A 11 -2.09 -19.64 16.64
N PHE A 12 -1.90 -18.62 15.80
CA PHE A 12 -0.65 -18.48 15.06
C PHE A 12 0.55 -18.34 16.02
N ASP A 13 1.62 -19.08 15.75
CA ASP A 13 2.87 -18.97 16.48
C ASP A 13 3.61 -17.69 16.07
N MET A 14 3.43 -16.62 16.83
CA MET A 14 4.07 -15.32 16.57
C MET A 14 5.56 -15.33 16.94
N VAL A 15 6.03 -16.29 17.74
CA VAL A 15 7.40 -16.35 18.26
C VAL A 15 8.31 -17.18 17.36
N LYS A 16 7.73 -18.08 16.56
CA LYS A 16 8.43 -18.94 15.59
C LYS A 16 9.53 -18.21 14.85
N GLU A 17 10.71 -18.82 14.83
CA GLU A 17 11.86 -18.23 14.14
C GLU A 17 11.58 -18.10 12.63
N ILE A 18 12.01 -16.96 12.09
CA ILE A 18 11.94 -16.67 10.67
C ILE A 18 13.01 -17.51 9.97
N ARG A 19 12.55 -18.39 9.09
CA ARG A 19 13.42 -19.32 8.34
C ARG A 19 14.08 -18.60 7.16
N VAL A 20 15.28 -19.04 6.83
CA VAL A 20 15.93 -18.68 5.57
C VAL A 20 15.09 -19.22 4.41
N ILE A 21 14.83 -18.38 3.40
CA ILE A 21 14.07 -18.77 2.22
C ILE A 21 14.75 -19.97 1.56
N ARG A 22 13.98 -21.02 1.27
CA ARG A 22 14.48 -22.19 0.56
C ARG A 22 14.96 -21.78 -0.84
N TRP A 23 16.12 -22.26 -1.26
CA TRP A 23 16.78 -21.83 -2.50
C TRP A 23 15.88 -21.95 -3.76
N TYR A 24 15.03 -22.97 -3.84
CA TYR A 24 14.13 -23.15 -4.97
C TYR A 24 12.97 -22.13 -4.97
N LEU A 25 12.49 -21.70 -3.80
CA LEU A 25 11.49 -20.63 -3.71
C LEU A 25 12.08 -19.30 -4.18
N ARG A 26 13.39 -19.10 -3.98
CA ARG A 26 14.10 -17.92 -4.48
C ARG A 26 14.12 -17.89 -6.01
N LEU A 27 14.45 -19.00 -6.66
CA LEU A 27 14.38 -19.10 -8.13
C LEU A 27 12.95 -18.86 -8.63
N LEU A 28 11.96 -19.45 -7.97
CA LEU A 28 10.55 -19.23 -8.31
C LEU A 28 10.16 -17.75 -8.21
N THR A 29 10.58 -17.04 -7.15
CA THR A 29 10.29 -15.60 -7.02
C THR A 29 10.89 -14.79 -8.16
N TRP A 30 12.06 -15.17 -8.66
CA TRP A 30 12.69 -14.49 -9.80
C TRP A 30 11.96 -14.80 -11.11
N ILE A 31 11.65 -16.08 -11.36
CA ILE A 31 10.90 -16.51 -12.55
C ILE A 31 9.53 -15.84 -12.64
N ILE A 32 8.88 -15.56 -11.50
CA ILE A 32 7.60 -14.85 -11.49
C ILE A 32 7.81 -13.33 -11.63
N SER A 33 8.75 -12.74 -10.88
CA SER A 33 8.86 -11.29 -10.75
C SER A 33 9.49 -10.62 -11.97
N PHE A 34 10.57 -11.19 -12.52
CA PHE A 34 11.30 -10.56 -13.62
C PHE A 34 10.46 -10.42 -14.90
N PRO A 35 9.76 -11.48 -15.37
CA PRO A 35 8.88 -11.35 -16.52
C PRO A 35 7.77 -10.35 -16.28
N ALA A 36 7.13 -10.35 -15.10
CA ALA A 36 6.09 -9.39 -14.78
C ALA A 36 6.59 -7.94 -14.85
N VAL A 37 7.76 -7.66 -14.25
CA VAL A 37 8.39 -6.33 -14.26
C VAL A 37 8.77 -5.89 -15.68
N TRP A 38 9.29 -6.81 -16.50
CA TRP A 38 9.67 -6.56 -17.89
C TRP A 38 8.46 -6.35 -18.80
N PHE A 39 7.45 -7.24 -18.75
CA PHE A 39 6.22 -7.09 -19.53
C PHE A 39 5.47 -5.80 -19.20
N GLN A 40 5.54 -5.35 -17.94
CA GLN A 40 4.99 -4.06 -17.53
C GLN A 40 5.83 -2.86 -17.99
N GLY A 41 7.05 -3.06 -18.51
CA GLY A 41 7.95 -1.96 -18.91
C GLY A 41 8.42 -1.11 -17.73
N THR A 42 8.61 -1.73 -16.57
CA THR A 42 8.96 -1.03 -15.32
C THR A 42 10.38 -0.46 -15.38
N LYS A 43 10.54 0.84 -15.12
CA LYS A 43 11.88 1.45 -14.97
C LYS A 43 12.24 1.57 -13.49
N ILE A 44 13.31 0.88 -13.07
CA ILE A 44 13.80 0.92 -11.68
C ILE A 44 15.06 1.79 -11.62
N ARG A 45 15.01 2.88 -10.85
CA ARG A 45 16.14 3.77 -10.58
C ARG A 45 16.68 3.49 -9.18
N LYS A 46 18.00 3.45 -9.02
CA LYS A 46 18.67 3.18 -7.74
C LYS A 46 19.59 4.34 -7.38
N GLN A 47 19.38 4.95 -6.21
CA GLN A 47 20.12 6.11 -5.73
C GLN A 47 20.71 5.82 -4.35
N GLY A 48 22.03 5.93 -4.19
CA GLY A 48 22.71 5.76 -2.89
C GLY A 48 22.74 4.32 -2.31
N VAL A 49 22.08 3.35 -2.93
CA VAL A 49 21.94 1.98 -2.37
C VAL A 49 23.05 0.99 -2.72
N LYS A 50 23.88 1.26 -3.74
CA LYS A 50 24.91 0.31 -4.21
C LYS A 50 25.99 -0.01 -3.15
N GLY A 51 26.27 0.93 -2.24
CA GLY A 51 27.30 0.76 -1.20
C GLY A 51 26.85 0.00 0.05
N ILE A 52 25.56 -0.34 0.18
CA ILE A 52 25.02 -0.92 1.41
C ILE A 52 25.24 -2.44 1.42
N LYS A 53 26.26 -2.90 2.16
CA LYS A 53 26.55 -4.34 2.34
C LYS A 53 25.67 -5.02 3.40
N GLY A 54 25.28 -4.30 4.44
CA GLY A 54 24.51 -4.82 5.59
C GLY A 54 22.99 -4.72 5.43
N ALA A 55 22.28 -4.94 6.55
CA ALA A 55 20.83 -4.75 6.63
C ALA A 55 20.44 -3.29 6.38
N TYR A 56 19.26 -3.09 5.82
CA TYR A 56 18.59 -1.79 5.76
C TYR A 56 17.08 -1.99 5.88
N LEU A 57 16.41 -0.95 6.38
CA LEU A 57 14.96 -0.88 6.43
C LEU A 57 14.47 -0.29 5.10
N MET A 58 13.77 -1.08 4.31
CA MET A 58 13.13 -0.67 3.07
C MET A 58 11.68 -0.31 3.33
N LEU A 59 11.34 0.97 3.17
CA LEU A 59 10.00 1.50 3.29
C LEU A 59 9.36 1.64 1.91
N CYS A 60 8.22 0.99 1.69
CA CYS A 60 7.56 0.93 0.39
C CYS A 60 6.17 1.56 0.44
N ASN A 61 5.76 2.28 -0.60
CA ASN A 61 4.35 2.64 -0.77
C ASN A 61 3.53 1.43 -1.25
N HIS A 62 2.24 1.37 -0.91
CA HIS A 62 1.41 0.19 -1.20
C HIS A 62 0.18 0.50 -2.04
N ASN A 63 0.13 0.03 -3.28
CA ASN A 63 -0.95 0.35 -4.21
C ASN A 63 -1.44 -0.86 -5.01
N ALA A 64 -0.57 -1.85 -5.28
CA ALA A 64 -0.95 -3.05 -6.00
C ALA A 64 -0.20 -4.29 -5.49
N PHE A 65 -0.67 -5.49 -5.83
CA PHE A 65 0.11 -6.71 -5.57
C PHE A 65 1.43 -6.73 -6.36
N PHE A 66 1.49 -5.97 -7.46
CA PHE A 66 2.67 -5.81 -8.30
C PHE A 66 3.88 -5.25 -7.55
N ASP A 67 3.66 -4.49 -6.47
CA ASP A 67 4.70 -3.86 -5.65
C ASP A 67 5.75 -4.88 -5.15
N PHE A 68 5.33 -6.11 -4.83
CA PHE A 68 6.24 -7.17 -4.37
C PHE A 68 7.18 -7.68 -5.48
N MET A 69 6.69 -7.70 -6.73
CA MET A 69 7.49 -8.11 -7.89
C MET A 69 8.52 -7.02 -8.22
N VAL A 70 8.10 -5.75 -8.16
CA VAL A 70 8.98 -4.59 -8.32
C VAL A 70 10.05 -4.57 -7.24
N ALA A 71 9.68 -4.78 -5.98
CA ALA A 71 10.62 -4.85 -4.86
C ALA A 71 11.66 -5.96 -5.05
N THR A 72 11.22 -7.14 -5.50
CA THR A 72 12.12 -8.27 -5.80
C THR A 72 13.14 -7.92 -6.88
N ALA A 73 12.70 -7.29 -7.97
CA ALA A 73 13.61 -6.84 -9.04
C ALA A 73 14.53 -5.69 -8.58
N ALA A 74 14.03 -4.76 -7.76
CA ALA A 74 14.77 -3.60 -7.29
C ALA A 74 15.92 -3.97 -6.35
N ILE A 75 15.74 -4.96 -5.49
CA ILE A 75 16.77 -5.39 -4.53
C ILE A 75 17.68 -6.51 -5.06
N PHE A 76 17.42 -7.04 -6.26
CA PHE A 76 18.22 -8.12 -6.85
C PHE A 76 19.73 -7.77 -6.82
N PRO A 77 20.61 -8.73 -6.44
CA PRO A 77 20.34 -10.14 -6.13
C PRO A 77 19.99 -10.45 -4.66
N ARG A 78 19.80 -9.42 -3.83
CA ARG A 78 19.46 -9.56 -2.40
C ARG A 78 17.99 -9.96 -2.22
N ARG A 79 17.60 -10.23 -0.98
CA ARG A 79 16.22 -10.57 -0.58
C ARG A 79 15.79 -9.71 0.61
N ALA A 80 14.48 -9.55 0.74
CA ALA A 80 13.86 -8.87 1.86
C ALA A 80 12.92 -9.79 2.63
N ASN A 81 12.78 -9.53 3.92
CA ASN A 81 11.79 -10.13 4.80
C ASN A 81 10.63 -9.15 4.95
N TYR A 82 9.41 -9.59 4.64
CA TYR A 82 8.24 -8.72 4.58
C TYR A 82 7.41 -8.83 5.85
N VAL A 83 7.01 -7.70 6.42
CA VAL A 83 5.99 -7.68 7.47
C VAL A 83 4.62 -7.85 6.82
N VAL A 84 3.91 -8.92 7.17
CA VAL A 84 2.61 -9.27 6.58
C VAL A 84 1.56 -9.42 7.68
N ALA A 85 0.39 -8.83 7.46
CA ALA A 85 -0.72 -8.93 8.39
C ALA A 85 -1.24 -10.37 8.52
N ILE A 86 -1.75 -10.70 9.71
CA ILE A 86 -2.31 -12.01 10.06
C ILE A 86 -3.36 -12.52 9.06
N ASP A 87 -4.14 -11.63 8.44
CA ASP A 87 -5.13 -11.98 7.41
C ASP A 87 -4.50 -12.69 6.21
N GLY A 88 -3.28 -12.31 5.84
CA GLY A 88 -2.53 -12.96 4.76
C GLY A 88 -2.04 -14.37 5.12
N TYR A 89 -1.93 -14.69 6.41
CA TYR A 89 -1.48 -16.00 6.90
C TYR A 89 -2.58 -17.06 6.88
N ILE A 90 -3.85 -16.67 6.84
CA ILE A 90 -4.98 -17.58 6.79
C ILE A 90 -4.82 -18.51 5.58
N LYS A 91 -4.80 -19.83 5.82
CA LYS A 91 -4.58 -20.90 4.81
C LYS A 91 -3.23 -20.85 4.07
N ARG A 92 -2.35 -19.89 4.36
CA ARG A 92 -1.08 -19.64 3.63
C ARG A 92 0.15 -19.54 4.54
N GLU A 93 0.01 -19.83 5.83
CA GLU A 93 1.07 -19.70 6.83
C GLU A 93 2.38 -20.40 6.43
N TRP A 94 2.31 -21.67 6.00
CA TRP A 94 3.50 -22.43 5.63
C TRP A 94 4.28 -21.72 4.51
N LEU A 95 3.58 -21.22 3.48
CA LEU A 95 4.18 -20.54 2.34
C LEU A 95 4.83 -19.23 2.79
N LEU A 96 4.07 -18.37 3.49
CA LEU A 96 4.56 -17.07 3.95
C LEU A 96 5.78 -17.20 4.88
N ARG A 97 5.78 -18.18 5.79
CA ARG A 97 6.95 -18.45 6.63
C ARG A 97 8.14 -18.98 5.84
N SER A 98 7.90 -19.73 4.75
CA SER A 98 8.96 -20.29 3.90
C SER A 98 9.62 -19.24 3.00
N VAL A 99 8.94 -18.10 2.76
CA VAL A 99 9.47 -16.96 1.99
C VAL A 99 9.93 -15.80 2.90
N GLY A 100 10.09 -16.05 4.21
CA GLY A 100 10.66 -15.06 5.15
C GLY A 100 9.70 -13.94 5.56
N CYS A 101 8.38 -14.14 5.43
CA CYS A 101 7.42 -13.17 5.96
C CYS A 101 7.34 -13.23 7.50
N ILE A 102 7.12 -12.06 8.09
CA ILE A 102 6.94 -11.84 9.52
C ILE A 102 5.46 -11.58 9.77
N CYS A 103 4.81 -12.43 10.56
CA CYS A 103 3.41 -12.26 10.89
C CYS A 103 3.25 -11.07 11.85
N LYS A 104 2.31 -10.18 11.55
CA LYS A 104 1.94 -9.04 12.39
C LYS A 104 0.43 -9.03 12.64
N ARG A 105 0.02 -8.71 13.87
CA ARG A 105 -1.38 -8.34 14.17
C ARG A 105 -1.62 -6.86 13.87
N LYS A 106 -2.75 -6.57 13.22
CA LYS A 106 -3.19 -5.18 12.98
C LYS A 106 -3.67 -4.55 14.29
N PHE A 107 -3.54 -3.23 14.39
CA PHE A 107 -4.09 -2.40 15.48
C PHE A 107 -3.71 -2.83 16.92
N THR A 108 -2.59 -3.53 17.09
CA THR A 108 -2.10 -3.99 18.40
C THR A 108 -0.62 -3.70 18.56
N ASN A 109 -0.21 -3.48 19.82
CA ASN A 109 1.19 -3.38 20.18
C ASN A 109 1.84 -4.76 20.07
N ASP A 110 2.91 -4.85 19.28
CA ASP A 110 3.55 -6.12 18.93
C ASP A 110 5.05 -6.06 19.24
N PRO A 111 5.46 -6.25 20.51
CA PRO A 111 6.87 -6.28 20.88
C PRO A 111 7.60 -7.49 20.28
N ILE A 112 6.88 -8.54 19.89
CA ILE A 112 7.44 -9.74 19.27
C ILE A 112 7.94 -9.38 17.86
N LEU A 113 7.16 -8.62 17.11
CA LEU A 113 7.58 -8.08 15.81
C LEU A 113 8.90 -7.30 15.92
N ILE A 114 9.02 -6.38 16.89
CA ILE A 114 10.24 -5.59 17.08
C ILE A 114 11.46 -6.49 17.31
N ARG A 115 11.33 -7.53 18.15
CA ARG A 115 12.40 -8.52 18.38
C ARG A 115 12.81 -9.25 17.09
N HIS A 116 11.85 -9.63 16.25
CA HIS A 116 12.13 -10.25 14.96
C HIS A 116 12.86 -9.30 14.00
N LEU A 117 12.44 -8.03 13.94
CA LEU A 117 13.11 -7.01 13.12
C LEU A 117 14.58 -6.82 13.55
N ILE A 118 14.85 -6.74 14.85
CA ILE A 118 16.22 -6.65 15.39
C ILE A 118 17.05 -7.88 14.99
N ARG A 119 16.48 -9.09 15.09
CA ARG A 119 17.18 -10.33 14.69
C ARG A 119 17.53 -10.33 13.20
N ILE A 120 16.62 -9.90 12.34
CA ILE A 120 16.85 -9.80 10.89
C ILE A 120 17.91 -8.75 10.58
N ALA A 121 17.85 -7.60 11.25
CA ALA A 121 18.85 -6.54 11.12
C ALA A 121 20.25 -7.05 11.49
N LYS A 122 20.37 -7.81 12.59
CA LYS A 122 21.64 -8.46 13.00
C LYS A 122 22.14 -9.50 11.99
N LYS A 123 21.24 -10.20 11.28
CA LYS A 123 21.59 -11.14 10.19
C LYS A 123 22.04 -10.42 8.91
N GLY A 124 21.99 -9.09 8.84
CA GLY A 124 22.39 -8.32 7.65
C GLY A 124 21.36 -8.37 6.50
N GLU A 125 20.13 -8.79 6.79
CA GLU A 125 19.08 -8.97 5.79
C GLU A 125 18.22 -7.71 5.63
N ILE A 126 17.60 -7.55 4.46
CA ILE A 126 16.71 -6.41 4.19
C ILE A 126 15.38 -6.65 4.88
N ILE A 127 14.85 -5.60 5.50
CA ILE A 127 13.51 -5.59 6.09
C ILE A 127 12.61 -4.75 5.18
N ALA A 128 11.57 -5.35 4.60
CA ALA A 128 10.58 -4.62 3.82
C ALA A 128 9.34 -4.33 4.65
N LEU A 129 8.97 -3.06 4.72
CA LEU A 129 7.81 -2.57 5.46
C LEU A 129 6.98 -1.64 4.56
N TYR A 130 5.67 -1.86 4.55
CA TYR A 130 4.69 -0.96 3.94
C TYR A 130 4.02 -0.16 5.06
N PRO A 131 4.54 1.03 5.43
CA PRO A 131 4.14 1.72 6.64
C PRO A 131 2.71 2.29 6.59
N GLU A 132 2.14 2.47 5.40
CA GLU A 132 0.74 2.87 5.19
C GLU A 132 -0.26 1.79 5.66
N ALA A 133 0.19 0.56 5.87
CA ALA A 133 -0.56 -0.58 6.42
C ALA A 133 -1.84 -1.00 5.66
N ARG A 134 -2.09 -0.42 4.49
CA ARG A 134 -3.19 -0.73 3.58
C ARG A 134 -2.81 -0.37 2.15
N TYR A 135 -3.54 -0.88 1.16
CA TYR A 135 -3.48 -0.35 -0.19
C TYR A 135 -4.00 1.10 -0.21
N SER A 136 -3.37 1.97 -0.99
CA SER A 136 -3.91 3.29 -1.28
C SER A 136 -5.28 3.17 -1.96
N LEU A 137 -6.23 3.97 -1.48
CA LEU A 137 -7.59 3.99 -2.02
C LEU A 137 -7.69 4.78 -3.32
N CYS A 138 -6.88 5.84 -3.46
CA CYS A 138 -6.93 6.78 -4.59
C CYS A 138 -5.56 7.10 -5.22
N GLY A 139 -4.53 6.28 -4.99
CA GLY A 139 -3.23 6.44 -5.64
C GLY A 139 -2.34 7.53 -5.03
N THR A 140 -2.71 8.04 -3.86
CA THR A 140 -1.93 8.99 -3.06
C THR A 140 -1.55 8.39 -1.71
N ASN A 141 -0.65 9.06 -1.01
CA ASN A 141 -0.11 8.59 0.25
C ASN A 141 -1.13 8.59 1.40
N ALA A 142 -0.98 7.64 2.31
CA ALA A 142 -1.71 7.63 3.57
C ALA A 142 -0.89 8.27 4.70
N VAL A 143 -1.57 8.60 5.80
CA VAL A 143 -0.89 9.03 7.03
C VAL A 143 -0.01 7.90 7.54
N LEU A 144 1.27 8.21 7.77
CA LEU A 144 2.22 7.27 8.36
C LEU A 144 2.14 7.32 9.89
N PRO A 145 2.34 6.19 10.59
CA PRO A 145 2.31 6.18 12.04
C PRO A 145 3.58 6.79 12.63
N GLN A 146 3.46 7.73 13.58
CA GLN A 146 4.60 8.35 14.30
C GLN A 146 5.56 7.32 14.94
N SER A 147 5.06 6.12 15.27
CA SER A 147 5.90 5.04 15.79
C SER A 147 6.96 4.56 14.79
N LEU A 148 6.81 4.88 13.50
CA LEU A 148 7.75 4.52 12.45
C LEU A 148 9.13 5.17 12.67
N ALA A 149 9.17 6.47 12.98
CA ALA A 149 10.43 7.16 13.26
C ALA A 149 11.14 6.58 14.50
N LYS A 150 10.36 6.23 15.54
CA LYS A 150 10.87 5.53 16.73
C LYS A 150 11.46 4.15 16.36
N LEU A 151 10.80 3.41 15.47
CA LEU A 151 11.31 2.13 14.95
C LEU A 151 12.64 2.32 14.20
N VAL A 152 12.74 3.34 13.34
CA VAL A 152 13.99 3.66 12.63
C VAL A 152 15.13 3.91 13.61
N LYS A 153 14.91 4.80 14.59
CA LYS A 153 15.91 5.13 15.61
C LYS A 153 16.32 3.89 16.41
N HIS A 154 15.37 3.03 16.75
CA HIS A 154 15.61 1.80 17.51
C HIS A 154 16.40 0.74 16.72
N LEU A 155 16.11 0.56 15.43
CA LEU A 155 16.82 -0.41 14.60
C LEU A 155 18.26 0.05 14.28
N ASN A 156 18.48 1.36 14.16
CA ASN A 156 19.77 1.98 13.86
C ASN A 156 20.51 1.31 12.67
N ILE A 157 19.77 1.11 11.57
CA ILE A 157 20.26 0.61 10.28
C ILE A 157 19.82 1.59 9.17
N PRO A 158 20.54 1.67 8.04
CA PRO A 158 20.16 2.57 6.94
C PRO A 158 18.69 2.42 6.53
N VAL A 159 18.07 3.54 6.14
CA VAL A 159 16.67 3.59 5.68
C VAL A 159 16.65 3.88 4.19
N VAL A 160 15.97 3.02 3.45
CA VAL A 160 15.81 3.10 2.01
C VAL A 160 14.32 3.18 1.69
N THR A 161 13.92 4.07 0.78
CA THR A 161 12.55 4.08 0.24
C THR A 161 12.51 3.34 -1.09
N LEU A 162 11.41 2.64 -1.35
CA LEU A 162 11.04 2.12 -2.66
C LEU A 162 9.67 2.70 -3.01
N ILE A 163 9.67 3.81 -3.74
CA ILE A 163 8.44 4.46 -4.19
C ILE A 163 8.16 4.02 -5.62
N THR A 164 7.11 3.23 -5.78
CA THR A 164 6.62 2.78 -7.10
C THR A 164 5.50 3.72 -7.57
N LYS A 165 5.45 3.96 -8.88
CA LYS A 165 4.56 4.92 -9.56
C LYS A 165 3.86 4.24 -10.73
N GLY A 166 2.58 4.56 -10.90
CA GLY A 166 1.72 3.99 -11.95
C GLY A 166 1.15 2.61 -11.64
N HIS A 167 1.51 2.03 -10.49
CA HIS A 167 1.00 0.75 -10.03
C HIS A 167 -0.47 0.79 -9.61
N HIS A 168 -0.93 1.92 -9.05
CA HIS A 168 -2.32 2.16 -8.71
C HIS A 168 -3.13 2.31 -9.98
N ILE A 169 -2.56 3.02 -10.97
CA ILE A 169 -3.20 3.16 -12.28
C ILE A 169 -3.39 1.82 -12.97
N ASN A 170 -2.44 0.88 -12.79
CA ASN A 170 -2.46 -0.43 -13.42
C ASN A 170 -3.48 -1.41 -12.82
N SER A 171 -3.66 -1.40 -11.51
CA SER A 171 -4.54 -2.34 -10.80
C SER A 171 -4.92 -1.73 -9.46
N PRO A 172 -5.79 -0.71 -9.45
CA PRO A 172 -6.17 -0.03 -8.22
C PRO A 172 -6.97 -0.96 -7.30
N PHE A 173 -6.98 -0.69 -5.99
CA PHE A 173 -7.68 -1.53 -5.01
C PHE A 173 -9.16 -1.78 -5.34
N TRP A 174 -9.83 -0.79 -5.94
CA TRP A 174 -11.25 -0.86 -6.31
C TRP A 174 -11.51 -1.60 -7.64
N ASN A 175 -10.46 -1.89 -8.44
CA ASN A 175 -10.52 -2.65 -9.67
C ASN A 175 -9.20 -3.40 -9.94
N LEU A 176 -9.17 -4.68 -9.60
CA LEU A 176 -7.96 -5.51 -9.63
C LEU A 176 -7.54 -5.97 -11.04
N GLU A 177 -8.31 -5.65 -12.08
CA GLU A 177 -7.97 -5.98 -13.46
C GLU A 177 -6.72 -5.23 -13.92
N LYS A 178 -5.76 -5.95 -14.47
CA LYS A 178 -4.47 -5.38 -14.91
C LYS A 178 -4.64 -4.64 -16.23
N ARG A 179 -4.17 -3.39 -16.27
CA ARG A 179 -4.33 -2.51 -17.43
C ARG A 179 -3.11 -2.45 -18.37
N GLY A 180 -1.96 -2.95 -17.91
CA GLY A 180 -0.74 -3.08 -18.72
C GLY A 180 0.01 -1.77 -18.99
N ASN A 181 -0.26 -0.70 -18.23
CA ASN A 181 0.48 0.56 -18.39
C ASN A 181 1.89 0.49 -17.82
N ARG A 182 2.82 1.27 -18.37
CA ARG A 182 4.17 1.36 -17.80
C ARG A 182 4.16 1.82 -16.34
N THR A 183 5.17 1.40 -15.58
CA THR A 183 5.38 1.82 -14.19
C THR A 183 6.83 2.27 -13.98
N GLU A 184 7.07 3.00 -12.90
CA GLU A 184 8.41 3.44 -12.50
C GLU A 184 8.62 3.14 -11.02
N ALA A 185 9.86 2.92 -10.60
CA ALA A 185 10.18 2.73 -9.20
C ALA A 185 11.52 3.38 -8.85
N ASP A 186 11.54 4.11 -7.74
CA ASP A 186 12.72 4.79 -7.21
C ASP A 186 13.14 4.11 -5.90
N LEU A 187 14.28 3.42 -5.93
CA LEU A 187 14.93 2.82 -4.76
C LEU A 187 16.04 3.77 -4.27
N LYS A 188 15.78 4.50 -3.18
CA LYS A 188 16.62 5.61 -2.71
C LYS A 188 17.04 5.41 -1.26
N LEU A 189 18.34 5.53 -0.98
CA LEU A 189 18.83 5.70 0.39
C LEU A 189 18.43 7.10 0.88
N ILE A 190 17.63 7.17 1.94
CA ILE A 190 17.14 8.44 2.49
C ILE A 190 17.84 8.81 3.80
N ILE A 191 18.28 7.82 4.58
CA ILE A 191 19.02 8.04 5.83
C ILE A 191 20.09 6.97 5.97
N SER A 192 21.35 7.38 6.07
CA SER A 192 22.48 6.50 6.42
C SER A 192 22.49 6.19 7.91
N LYS A 193 23.23 5.14 8.30
CA LYS A 193 23.34 4.76 9.72
C LYS A 193 23.91 5.89 10.59
N ASP A 194 24.88 6.61 10.06
CA ASP A 194 25.57 7.69 10.80
C ASP A 194 24.66 8.91 10.99
N GLU A 195 23.78 9.18 10.02
CA GLU A 195 22.76 10.23 10.11
C GLU A 195 21.68 9.88 11.14
N ILE A 196 21.21 8.62 11.20
CA ILE A 196 20.18 8.20 12.17
C ILE A 196 20.58 8.53 13.60
N SER A 197 21.86 8.37 13.96
CA SER A 197 22.33 8.65 15.33
C SER A 197 22.25 10.13 15.67
N LYS A 198 22.42 11.01 14.67
CA LYS A 198 22.45 12.48 14.81
C LYS A 198 21.06 13.14 14.74
N MET A 199 20.12 12.54 14.01
CA MET A 199 18.77 13.09 13.83
C MET A 199 17.88 12.80 15.03
N SER A 200 16.99 13.73 15.37
CA SER A 200 15.86 13.54 16.28
C SER A 200 14.80 12.60 15.68
N VAL A 201 13.82 12.18 16.49
CA VAL A 201 12.72 11.33 16.00
C VAL A 201 11.83 12.14 15.05
N GLU A 202 11.65 13.41 15.34
CA GLU A 202 10.84 14.37 14.59
C GLU A 202 11.44 14.62 13.20
N GLU A 203 12.75 14.89 13.09
CA GLU A 203 13.44 15.04 11.80
C GLU A 203 13.36 13.78 10.93
N ILE A 204 13.44 12.60 11.55
CA ILE A 204 13.28 11.31 10.85
C ILE A 204 11.84 11.18 10.34
N ASP A 205 10.85 11.52 11.15
CA ASP A 205 9.44 11.45 10.77
C ASP A 205 9.12 12.39 9.61
N GLU A 206 9.56 13.66 9.69
CA GLU A 206 9.38 14.66 8.64
C GLU A 206 10.01 14.23 7.32
N LEU A 207 11.25 13.72 7.36
CA LEU A 207 11.94 13.23 6.17
C LEU A 207 11.22 12.05 5.54
N ILE A 208 10.79 11.06 6.33
CA ILE A 208 10.06 9.90 5.82
C ILE A 208 8.73 10.34 5.20
N ASN A 209 7.97 11.21 5.87
CA ASN A 209 6.70 11.72 5.33
C ASN A 209 6.92 12.44 4.01
N LYS A 210 7.97 13.27 3.89
CA LYS A 210 8.33 13.96 2.66
C LYS A 210 8.63 13.00 1.51
N GLU A 211 9.36 11.92 1.77
CA GLU A 211 9.70 10.91 0.77
C GLU A 211 8.49 10.05 0.36
N PHE A 212 7.45 10.00 1.20
CA PHE A 212 6.19 9.32 0.91
C PHE A 212 5.15 10.20 0.23
N ILE A 213 5.47 11.45 -0.16
CA ILE A 213 4.53 12.25 -0.97
C ILE A 213 4.57 11.74 -2.41
N TYR A 214 3.47 11.11 -2.84
CA TYR A 214 3.31 10.63 -4.21
C TYR A 214 1.85 10.72 -4.66
N ASP A 215 1.67 10.80 -5.98
CA ASP A 215 0.38 10.88 -6.63
C ASP A 215 0.45 10.19 -8.00
N ASP A 216 -0.19 9.02 -8.08
CA ASP A 216 -0.18 8.18 -9.28
C ASP A 216 -0.99 8.79 -10.44
N PHE A 217 -2.06 9.55 -10.16
CA PHE A 217 -2.88 10.19 -11.18
C PHE A 217 -2.18 11.40 -11.79
N LYS A 218 -1.51 12.21 -10.95
CA LYS A 218 -0.65 13.30 -11.43
C LYS A 218 0.53 12.75 -12.21
N TRP A 219 1.21 11.72 -11.69
CA TRP A 219 2.30 11.05 -12.41
C TRP A 219 1.82 10.55 -13.78
N GLN A 220 0.65 9.90 -13.86
CA GLN A 220 0.07 9.42 -15.12
C GLN A 220 -0.11 10.55 -16.14
N TYR A 221 -0.71 11.66 -15.69
CA TYR A 221 -1.03 12.80 -16.54
C TYR A 221 0.20 13.55 -17.03
N ASP A 222 1.17 13.79 -16.14
CA ASP A 222 2.43 14.48 -16.44
C ASP A 222 3.29 13.65 -17.40
N ASN A 223 3.30 12.32 -17.22
CA ASN A 223 4.09 11.38 -18.02
C ASN A 223 3.37 10.85 -19.26
N LYS A 224 2.17 11.36 -19.55
CA LYS A 224 1.32 10.98 -20.70
C LYS A 224 1.11 9.46 -20.81
N VAL A 225 0.90 8.80 -19.67
CA VAL A 225 0.66 7.36 -19.60
C VAL A 225 -0.79 7.06 -19.93
N ARG A 226 -1.02 6.65 -21.18
CA ARG A 226 -2.34 6.35 -21.71
C ARG A 226 -2.84 4.96 -21.27
N VAL A 227 -4.05 4.89 -20.74
CA VAL A 227 -4.74 3.67 -20.31
C VAL A 227 -5.98 3.43 -21.17
N LYS A 228 -5.87 2.49 -22.12
CA LYS A 228 -6.95 2.14 -23.06
C LYS A 228 -8.00 1.18 -22.50
N TYR A 229 -7.85 0.76 -21.24
CA TYR A 229 -8.77 -0.17 -20.60
C TYR A 229 -10.19 0.43 -20.58
N LYS A 230 -11.15 -0.29 -21.18
CA LYS A 230 -12.52 0.21 -21.39
C LYS A 230 -13.31 0.37 -20.08
N LYS A 231 -12.94 -0.42 -19.06
CA LYS A 231 -13.61 -0.49 -17.76
C LYS A 231 -12.85 0.25 -16.66
N ARG A 232 -12.11 1.29 -17.02
CA ARG A 232 -11.17 1.99 -16.13
C ARG A 232 -11.80 2.75 -14.97
N ALA A 233 -13.09 3.10 -15.06
CA ALA A 233 -13.82 3.74 -13.96
C ALA A 233 -14.62 2.73 -13.12
N GLU A 234 -14.80 1.48 -13.58
CA GLU A 234 -15.56 0.47 -12.84
C GLU A 234 -14.95 0.25 -11.46
N GLY A 235 -15.77 0.42 -10.41
CA GLY A 235 -15.39 0.31 -9.01
C GLY A 235 -15.02 1.64 -8.35
N LEU A 236 -14.77 2.72 -9.10
CA LEU A 236 -14.31 4.00 -8.55
C LEU A 236 -15.32 4.62 -7.56
N HIS A 237 -16.63 4.40 -7.77
CA HIS A 237 -17.70 4.83 -6.85
C HIS A 237 -17.60 4.22 -5.44
N LYS A 238 -16.84 3.13 -5.25
CA LYS A 238 -16.57 2.55 -3.93
C LYS A 238 -15.65 3.44 -3.09
N VAL A 239 -14.81 4.23 -3.77
CA VAL A 239 -13.91 5.19 -3.15
C VAL A 239 -14.53 6.58 -3.21
N LEU A 240 -15.04 7.01 -4.37
CA LEU A 240 -15.75 8.28 -4.53
C LEU A 240 -17.25 8.07 -4.28
N TYR A 241 -17.65 8.09 -3.01
CA TYR A 241 -19.01 7.70 -2.61
C TYR A 241 -19.96 8.88 -2.43
N GLN A 242 -19.44 10.10 -2.31
CA GLN A 242 -20.25 11.31 -2.18
C GLN A 242 -20.28 12.11 -3.49
N CYS A 243 -21.47 12.52 -3.93
CA CYS A 243 -21.63 13.31 -5.15
C CYS A 243 -21.23 14.80 -4.92
N PRO A 244 -20.32 15.39 -5.70
CA PRO A 244 -19.87 16.77 -5.52
C PRO A 244 -20.86 17.80 -6.05
N ASN A 245 -21.85 17.36 -6.84
CA ASN A 245 -22.88 18.23 -7.42
C ASN A 245 -24.12 18.36 -6.52
N CYS A 246 -24.57 17.27 -5.88
CA CYS A 246 -25.77 17.27 -5.03
C CYS A 246 -25.51 16.87 -3.57
N ASN A 247 -24.25 16.64 -3.18
CA ASN A 247 -23.80 16.25 -1.84
C ASN A 247 -24.35 14.93 -1.30
N THR A 248 -25.12 14.19 -2.11
CA THR A 248 -25.70 12.90 -1.70
C THR A 248 -24.62 11.82 -1.61
N GLU A 249 -24.56 11.14 -0.46
CA GLU A 249 -23.67 10.01 -0.22
C GLU A 249 -24.28 8.69 -0.70
N TYR A 250 -23.41 7.72 -1.01
CA TYR A 250 -23.75 6.32 -1.34
C TYR A 250 -24.71 6.12 -2.53
N MET A 251 -24.95 7.17 -3.32
CA MET A 251 -25.74 7.14 -4.57
C MET A 251 -24.86 7.19 -5.82
N MET A 252 -23.54 7.07 -5.66
CA MET A 252 -22.60 6.99 -6.76
C MET A 252 -22.60 5.59 -7.40
N GLY A 253 -22.45 5.54 -8.72
CA GLY A 253 -22.27 4.33 -9.51
C GLY A 253 -21.15 4.52 -10.53
N SER A 254 -20.64 3.42 -11.10
CA SER A 254 -19.65 3.49 -12.17
C SER A 254 -19.85 2.34 -13.16
N GLU A 255 -19.65 2.60 -14.43
CA GLU A 255 -19.74 1.60 -15.50
C GLU A 255 -18.77 1.97 -16.63
N GLY A 256 -18.00 0.99 -17.13
CA GLY A 256 -17.02 1.25 -18.18
C GLY A 256 -15.99 2.32 -17.78
N ALA A 257 -16.03 3.45 -18.50
CA ALA A 257 -15.20 4.62 -18.25
C ALA A 257 -15.96 5.77 -17.57
N GLU A 258 -17.16 5.53 -17.05
CA GLU A 258 -18.01 6.56 -16.43
C GLU A 258 -18.19 6.33 -14.94
N ILE A 259 -18.31 7.44 -14.21
CA ILE A 259 -18.83 7.53 -12.85
C ILE A 259 -20.06 8.45 -12.87
N PHE A 260 -21.09 8.14 -12.10
CA PHE A 260 -22.36 8.87 -12.16
C PHE A 260 -23.09 8.87 -10.81
N CYS A 261 -23.93 9.87 -10.59
CA CYS A 261 -24.81 9.94 -9.43
C CYS A 261 -26.21 9.47 -9.81
N LYS A 262 -26.77 8.51 -9.06
CA LYS A 262 -28.14 8.01 -9.25
C LYS A 262 -29.22 8.97 -8.74
N GLN A 263 -28.85 9.94 -7.90
CA GLN A 263 -29.79 10.93 -7.34
C GLN A 263 -30.01 12.10 -8.29
N CYS A 264 -28.93 12.75 -8.76
CA CYS A 264 -29.02 13.93 -9.63
C CYS A 264 -28.70 13.64 -11.11
N ASN A 265 -28.50 12.36 -11.48
CA ASN A 265 -28.20 11.89 -12.83
C ASN A 265 -26.93 12.45 -13.49
N LYS A 266 -26.12 13.23 -12.78
CA LYS A 266 -24.87 13.78 -13.30
C LYS A 266 -23.87 12.66 -13.59
N ARG A 267 -23.12 12.81 -14.69
CA ARG A 267 -22.14 11.84 -15.18
C ARG A 267 -20.79 12.50 -15.43
N TRP A 268 -19.73 11.77 -15.11
CA TRP A 268 -18.36 12.13 -15.43
C TRP A 268 -17.71 10.97 -16.19
N TYR A 269 -16.97 11.32 -17.24
CA TYR A 269 -16.15 10.41 -18.01
C TYR A 269 -14.71 10.46 -17.51
N MET A 270 -14.14 9.30 -17.21
CA MET A 270 -12.73 9.14 -16.91
C MET A 270 -11.96 9.04 -18.22
N THR A 271 -11.11 10.01 -18.52
CA THR A 271 -10.24 9.99 -19.69
C THR A 271 -9.21 8.87 -19.60
N GLU A 272 -8.54 8.57 -20.72
CA GLU A 272 -7.44 7.60 -20.74
C GLU A 272 -6.18 8.08 -19.99
N TYR A 273 -6.18 9.32 -19.49
CA TYR A 273 -5.11 9.92 -18.70
C TYR A 273 -5.49 10.10 -17.21
N GLY A 274 -6.58 9.47 -16.76
CA GLY A 274 -6.95 9.44 -15.34
C GLY A 274 -7.59 10.74 -14.84
N ARG A 275 -8.07 11.60 -15.73
CA ARG A 275 -8.83 12.82 -15.40
C ARG A 275 -10.33 12.56 -15.54
N LEU A 276 -11.14 13.20 -14.72
CA LEU A 276 -12.59 13.21 -14.86
C LEU A 276 -13.04 14.44 -15.65
N GLU A 277 -14.05 14.25 -16.49
CA GLU A 277 -14.70 15.30 -17.28
C GLU A 277 -16.21 15.10 -17.15
N ALA A 278 -16.93 16.11 -16.65
CA ALA A 278 -18.38 16.09 -16.62
C ALA A 278 -18.91 16.02 -18.06
N LYS A 279 -19.89 15.16 -18.31
CA LYS A 279 -20.56 15.09 -19.63
C LYS A 279 -21.38 16.34 -19.92
N GLU A 280 -21.93 16.96 -18.88
CA GLU A 280 -22.75 18.16 -18.94
C GLU A 280 -22.39 19.09 -17.78
N GLY A 281 -22.30 20.39 -18.06
CA GLY A 281 -21.99 21.42 -17.08
C GLY A 281 -20.54 21.39 -16.57
N ASN A 282 -20.34 21.87 -15.35
CA ASN A 282 -19.01 22.03 -14.76
C ASN A 282 -18.44 20.69 -14.28
N THR A 283 -17.12 20.52 -14.42
CA THR A 283 -16.37 19.43 -13.80
C THR A 283 -15.85 19.91 -12.44
N GLU A 284 -16.44 19.44 -11.34
CA GLU A 284 -16.06 19.84 -9.98
C GLU A 284 -14.62 19.44 -9.66
N PHE A 285 -14.28 18.18 -9.97
CA PHE A 285 -12.99 17.60 -9.67
C PHE A 285 -12.46 16.83 -10.87
N ALA A 286 -11.58 17.47 -11.63
CA ALA A 286 -10.93 16.81 -12.76
C ALA A 286 -9.83 15.83 -12.31
N HIS A 287 -9.23 16.05 -11.13
CA HIS A 287 -8.26 15.16 -10.51
C HIS A 287 -8.96 14.28 -9.47
N ILE A 288 -8.88 12.95 -9.62
CA ILE A 288 -9.60 11.99 -8.77
C ILE A 288 -9.28 12.15 -7.27
N PRO A 289 -8.01 12.28 -6.86
CA PRO A 289 -7.67 12.55 -5.47
C PRO A 289 -8.29 13.81 -4.86
N ASP A 290 -8.57 14.86 -5.65
CA ASP A 290 -9.20 16.08 -5.12
C ASP A 290 -10.63 15.81 -4.68
N TRP A 291 -11.38 15.01 -5.46
CA TRP A 291 -12.72 14.56 -5.06
C TRP A 291 -12.63 13.73 -3.77
N TYR A 292 -11.70 12.78 -3.71
CA TYR A 292 -11.51 11.93 -2.53
C TYR A 292 -11.15 12.74 -1.27
N GLU A 293 -10.30 13.77 -1.37
CA GLU A 293 -9.99 14.62 -0.21
C GLU A 293 -11.15 15.56 0.15
N TRP A 294 -11.95 15.99 -0.82
CA TRP A 294 -13.16 16.78 -0.58
C TRP A 294 -14.20 16.01 0.25
N GLU A 295 -14.52 14.75 -0.08
CA GLU A 295 -15.47 13.95 0.70
C GLU A 295 -14.94 13.67 2.12
N ARG A 296 -13.61 13.49 2.28
CA ARG A 296 -12.99 13.39 3.61
C ARG A 296 -13.15 14.69 4.42
N ALA A 297 -13.08 15.84 3.76
CA ALA A 297 -13.35 17.12 4.41
C ALA A 297 -14.83 17.24 4.82
N GLN A 298 -15.77 16.72 4.03
CA GLN A 298 -17.19 16.67 4.42
C GLN A 298 -17.40 15.82 5.67
N VAL A 299 -16.79 14.63 5.75
CA VAL A 299 -16.87 13.78 6.95
C VAL A 299 -16.26 14.45 8.17
N ARG A 300 -15.11 15.13 8.04
CA ARG A 300 -14.54 15.90 9.16
C ARG A 300 -15.51 16.96 9.65
N LYS A 301 -16.11 17.72 8.74
CA LYS A 301 -17.12 18.71 9.08
C LYS A 301 -18.32 18.09 9.81
N GLN A 302 -18.84 16.97 9.33
CA GLN A 302 -19.94 16.26 10.00
C GLN A 302 -19.55 15.80 11.42
N ILE A 303 -18.29 15.40 11.64
CA ILE A 303 -17.79 15.03 12.98
C ILE A 303 -17.75 16.28 13.88
N ASP A 304 -17.19 17.38 13.39
CA ASP A 304 -17.07 18.63 14.15
C ASP A 304 -18.45 19.24 14.47
N ASP A 305 -19.40 19.13 13.54
CA ASP A 305 -20.79 19.57 13.69
C ASP A 305 -21.65 18.58 14.53
N GLY A 306 -21.11 17.41 14.89
CA GLY A 306 -21.83 16.37 15.64
C GLY A 306 -22.93 15.65 14.85
N THR A 307 -22.95 15.77 13.51
CA THR A 307 -23.96 15.17 12.63
C THR A 307 -23.51 13.85 12.01
N TYR A 308 -22.23 13.46 12.16
CA TYR A 308 -21.74 12.19 11.63
C TYR A 308 -22.39 11.00 12.35
N TYR A 309 -23.08 10.15 11.59
CA TYR A 309 -23.74 8.95 12.10
C TYR A 309 -23.59 7.79 11.12
N PHE A 310 -23.24 6.61 11.63
CA PHE A 310 -23.18 5.38 10.86
C PHE A 310 -23.79 4.23 11.67
N ASP A 311 -24.86 3.65 11.13
CA ASP A 311 -25.55 2.50 11.71
C ASP A 311 -25.75 1.43 10.65
N LYS A 312 -25.25 0.23 10.94
CA LYS A 312 -25.35 -0.91 10.04
C LYS A 312 -25.28 -2.20 10.83
N GLN A 313 -26.14 -3.15 10.46
CA GLN A 313 -26.01 -4.52 10.95
C GLN A 313 -24.71 -5.13 10.46
N VAL A 314 -23.89 -5.63 11.39
CA VAL A 314 -22.61 -6.26 11.10
C VAL A 314 -22.57 -7.67 11.68
N ARG A 315 -21.84 -8.56 10.99
CA ARG A 315 -21.44 -9.84 11.56
C ARG A 315 -20.09 -9.67 12.23
N ILE A 316 -20.05 -9.89 13.54
CA ILE A 316 -18.79 -9.90 14.31
C ILE A 316 -18.22 -11.31 14.27
N ASP A 317 -16.96 -11.43 13.85
CA ASP A 317 -16.20 -12.67 13.91
C ASP A 317 -14.94 -12.47 14.75
N SER A 318 -14.50 -13.51 15.45
CA SER A 318 -13.23 -13.45 16.17
C SER A 318 -12.07 -13.40 15.16
N LEU A 319 -11.05 -12.60 15.44
CA LEU A 319 -9.83 -12.55 14.60
C LEU A 319 -9.35 -13.98 14.32
N PRO A 320 -9.19 -14.36 13.04
CA PRO A 320 -8.98 -15.75 12.66
C PRO A 320 -7.70 -16.28 13.30
N ASN A 321 -7.85 -17.42 13.94
CA ASN A 321 -6.75 -18.20 14.46
C ASN A 321 -6.17 -19.07 13.33
N ALA A 322 -5.11 -19.82 13.59
CA ALA A 322 -4.38 -20.55 12.55
C ALA A 322 -5.23 -21.62 11.84
N ARG A 323 -6.32 -22.07 12.48
CA ARG A 323 -7.25 -23.09 11.99
C ARG A 323 -8.68 -22.78 12.38
#